data_AF-A0A7C0XUM4-F1
#
_entry.id   AF-A0A7C0XUM4-F1
#
_cell.length_a   1.000
_cell.length_b   1.000
_cell.length_c   1.000
_cell.angle_alpha   90.00
_cell.angle_beta   90.00
_cell.angle_gamma   90.00
#
_symmetry.space_group_name_H-M   'P 1'
#
loop_
_entity.id
_entity.type
_entity.pdbx_description
1 polymer ?
#
loop_
_entity_poly.entity_id
_entity_poly.type
_entity_poly.pdbx_seq_one_letter_code
_entity_poly.pdbx_strand_id
1 'polypeptide(L)'
;MVRKMEGDCEEFGCWVGELAVGCKLCKEGLKSTLFLTGLCPERCFYCPISFERRGKDVTFINEVLVKDLSDVIIEVIASRSRGIGITGGEPLVRFNKLVKVIKELKEFFGDEFHIHLYT
;
A
#
# COMPACT_ATOMS: atom_id res chain seq x y z
N MET A 1 20.57 -7.37 -28.08
CA MET A 1 19.13 -7.67 -28.32
C MET A 1 18.33 -6.57 -27.63
N VAL A 2 17.67 -5.68 -28.38
CA VAL A 2 16.93 -4.54 -27.81
C VAL A 2 15.64 -5.07 -27.20
N ARG A 3 15.43 -4.88 -25.90
CA ARG A 3 14.18 -5.29 -25.25
C ARG A 3 13.06 -4.37 -25.74
N LYS A 4 11.93 -4.95 -26.13
CA LYS A 4 10.75 -4.21 -26.57
C LYS A 4 10.21 -3.37 -25.41
N MET A 5 10.00 -2.08 -25.66
CA MET A 5 9.25 -1.20 -24.75
C MET A 5 7.76 -1.43 -24.94
N GLU A 6 7.04 -1.47 -23.83
CA GLU A 6 5.58 -1.59 -23.76
C GLU A 6 4.99 -0.38 -23.05
N GLY A 7 3.69 -0.15 -23.25
CA GLY A 7 2.96 0.99 -22.69
C GLY A 7 2.85 2.17 -23.64
N ASP A 8 2.28 3.26 -23.12
CA ASP A 8 2.13 4.54 -23.81
C ASP A 8 3.04 5.55 -23.11
N CYS A 9 4.17 5.90 -23.75
CA CYS A 9 5.15 6.81 -23.17
C CYS A 9 4.61 8.24 -22.96
N GLU A 10 3.54 8.63 -23.64
CA GLU A 10 2.99 9.99 -23.56
C GLU A 10 1.93 10.10 -22.47
N GLU A 11 1.18 9.02 -22.20
CA GLU A 11 0.04 9.07 -21.27
C GLU A 11 0.33 8.41 -19.91
N PHE A 12 0.77 7.15 -19.89
CA PHE A 12 0.92 6.34 -18.67
C PHE A 12 2.36 5.96 -18.34
N GLY A 13 3.31 6.35 -19.19
CA GLY A 13 4.68 5.90 -19.16
C GLY A 13 4.87 4.56 -19.87
N CYS A 14 6.12 4.28 -20.19
CA CYS A 14 6.53 3.05 -20.85
C CYS A 14 7.51 2.25 -19.99
N TRP A 15 7.49 0.94 -20.17
CA TRP A 15 8.27 -0.01 -19.38
C TRP A 15 8.87 -1.09 -20.26
N VAL A 16 9.79 -1.86 -19.71
CA VAL A 16 10.48 -2.95 -20.41
C VAL A 16 10.11 -4.27 -19.76
N GLY A 17 9.61 -5.22 -20.57
CA GLY A 17 9.15 -6.51 -20.09
C GLY A 17 7.76 -6.46 -19.46
N GLU A 18 7.41 -7.48 -18.68
CA GLU A 18 6.08 -7.59 -18.08
C GLU A 18 5.99 -6.83 -16.75
N LEU A 19 4.90 -6.07 -16.54
CA LEU A 19 4.64 -5.42 -15.26
C LEU A 19 4.38 -6.45 -14.15
N ALA A 20 4.95 -6.19 -12.96
CA ALA A 20 4.57 -6.91 -11.75
C ALA A 20 3.06 -6.75 -11.47
N VAL A 21 2.45 -7.75 -10.83
CA VAL A 21 1.00 -7.78 -10.54
C VAL A 21 0.54 -6.50 -9.83
N GLY A 22 1.29 -6.04 -8.83
CA GLY A 22 0.98 -4.80 -8.11
C GLY A 22 0.97 -3.54 -9.00
N CYS A 23 1.84 -3.47 -10.01
CA CYS A 23 1.87 -2.34 -10.96
C CYS A 23 0.68 -2.39 -11.92
N LYS A 24 0.29 -3.59 -12.38
CA LYS A 24 -0.92 -3.79 -13.19
C LYS A 24 -2.16 -3.31 -12.45
N LEU A 25 -2.33 -3.72 -11.19
CA LEU A 25 -3.44 -3.28 -10.33
C LEU A 25 -3.42 -1.77 -10.05
N CYS A 26 -2.25 -1.20 -9.80
CA CYS A 26 -2.10 0.24 -9.56
C CYS A 26 -2.52 1.06 -10.79
N LYS A 27 -2.11 0.64 -11.98
CA LYS A 27 -2.46 1.31 -13.24
C LYS A 27 -3.98 1.37 -13.45
N GLU A 28 -4.69 0.30 -13.07
CA GLU A 28 -6.15 0.21 -13.15
C GLU A 28 -6.88 0.93 -11.98
N GLY A 29 -6.15 1.51 -11.02
CA GLY A 29 -6.73 2.17 -9.85
C GLY A 29 -7.33 1.21 -8.82
N LEU A 30 -6.85 -0.03 -8.77
CA LEU A 30 -7.44 -1.11 -7.97
C LEU A 30 -6.66 -1.46 -6.72
N LYS A 31 -5.88 -0.50 -6.21
CA LYS A 31 -5.01 -0.72 -5.06
C LYS A 31 -5.25 0.36 -4.01
N SER A 32 -5.73 -0.04 -2.84
CA SER A 32 -5.78 0.85 -1.68
C SER A 32 -4.38 1.00 -1.07
N THR A 33 -4.17 2.10 -0.33
CA THR A 33 -2.91 2.34 0.40
C THR A 33 -3.16 2.37 1.90
N LEU A 34 -2.58 1.44 2.65
CA LEU A 34 -2.63 1.41 4.10
C LEU A 34 -1.35 2.03 4.68
N PHE A 35 -1.47 3.22 5.24
CA PHE A 35 -0.46 3.80 6.11
C PHE A 35 -0.62 3.21 7.51
N LEU A 36 0.25 2.26 7.87
CA LEU A 36 0.09 1.45 9.09
C LEU A 36 0.42 2.22 10.37
N THR A 37 1.48 3.01 10.35
CA THR A 37 1.99 3.80 11.48
C THR A 37 2.90 4.89 10.96
N GLY A 38 3.01 6.01 11.65
CA GLY A 38 4.01 7.05 11.34
C GLY A 38 5.29 6.96 12.14
N LEU A 39 5.44 5.93 12.99
CA LEU A 39 6.67 5.64 13.70
C LEU A 39 7.74 5.15 12.72
N CYS A 40 8.97 5.62 12.87
CA CYS A 40 10.12 5.22 12.07
C CYS A 40 11.39 5.40 12.92
N PRO A 41 12.34 4.46 12.94
CA PRO A 41 13.62 4.65 13.61
C PRO A 41 14.52 5.65 12.86
N GLU A 42 14.28 5.82 11.55
CA GLU A 42 15.05 6.70 10.68
C GLU A 42 14.57 8.15 10.74
N ARG A 43 15.49 9.06 10.41
CA ARG A 43 15.25 10.52 10.36
C ARG A 43 15.67 11.10 9.02
N CYS A 44 15.19 10.50 7.93
CA CYS A 44 15.56 10.90 6.58
C CYS A 44 15.20 12.38 6.32
N PHE A 45 16.16 13.16 5.86
CA PHE A 45 15.96 14.60 5.57
C PHE A 45 14.93 14.85 4.47
N TYR A 46 14.69 13.86 3.59
CA TYR A 46 13.76 13.91 2.47
C TYR A 46 12.44 13.19 2.73
N CYS A 47 12.20 12.68 3.95
CA CYS A 47 10.99 11.89 4.20
C CYS A 47 9.72 12.72 3.88
N PRO A 48 8.82 12.22 3.03
CA PRO A 48 7.67 13.01 2.54
C PRO A 48 6.45 12.95 3.47
N ILE A 49 6.51 12.16 4.56
CA ILE A 49 5.39 12.00 5.49
C ILE A 49 5.05 13.33 6.15
N SER A 50 3.77 13.69 6.11
CA SER A 50 3.24 14.93 6.68
C SER A 50 3.44 15.02 8.20
N PHE A 51 3.43 16.24 8.74
CA PHE A 51 3.58 16.46 10.19
C PHE A 51 2.42 15.86 11.01
N GLU A 52 1.24 15.71 10.40
CA GLU A 52 0.08 15.10 11.02
C GLU A 52 0.29 13.61 11.27
N ARG A 53 1.05 12.94 10.40
CA ARG A 53 1.30 11.49 10.44
C ARG A 53 2.67 11.14 11.03
N ARG A 54 3.71 11.92 10.75
CA ARG A 54 5.10 11.65 11.14
C ARG A 54 5.25 11.52 12.66
N GLY A 55 5.90 10.44 13.10
CA GLY A 55 6.21 10.19 14.51
C GLY A 55 5.00 9.85 15.37
N LYS A 56 3.82 9.64 14.75
CA LYS A 56 2.59 9.30 15.47
C LYS A 56 2.15 7.89 15.12
N ASP A 57 1.69 7.15 16.11
CA ASP A 57 1.15 5.82 15.89
C ASP A 57 -0.32 5.86 15.47
N VAL A 58 -0.55 6.38 14.27
CA VAL A 58 -1.86 6.53 13.63
C VAL A 58 -1.91 5.70 12.36
N THR A 59 -3.09 5.17 12.03
CA THR A 59 -3.30 4.35 10.83
C THR A 59 -4.31 5.02 9.92
N PHE A 60 -4.01 5.02 8.63
CA PHE A 60 -4.92 5.50 7.59
C PHE A 60 -5.04 4.46 6.48
N ILE A 61 -6.24 4.28 5.97
CA ILE A 61 -6.51 3.55 4.72
C ILE A 61 -6.97 4.59 3.71
N ASN A 62 -6.21 4.72 2.61
CA ASN A 62 -6.27 5.88 1.74
C ASN A 62 -6.13 7.17 2.59
N GLU A 63 -7.17 8.00 2.67
CA GLU A 63 -7.22 9.21 3.49
C GLU A 63 -8.14 9.09 4.72
N VAL A 64 -8.70 7.90 4.97
CA VAL A 64 -9.61 7.65 6.08
C VAL A 64 -8.82 7.20 7.32
N LEU A 65 -9.04 7.88 8.45
CA LEU A 65 -8.46 7.49 9.74
C LEU A 65 -9.08 6.16 10.20
N VAL A 66 -8.23 5.18 10.47
CA VAL A 66 -8.62 3.83 10.92
C VAL A 66 -8.74 3.83 12.44
N LYS A 67 -9.93 3.54 12.95
CA LYS A 67 -10.19 3.33 14.38
C LYS A 67 -10.03 1.86 14.75
N ASP A 68 -10.48 0.98 13.87
CA ASP A 68 -10.29 -0.47 13.99
C ASP A 68 -10.15 -1.12 12.61
N LEU A 69 -9.80 -2.40 12.59
CA LEU A 69 -9.46 -3.10 11.33
C LEU A 69 -10.64 -3.24 10.38
N SER A 70 -11.89 -3.15 10.86
CA SER A 70 -13.06 -3.19 9.98
C SER A 70 -13.10 -1.99 9.05
N ASP A 71 -12.61 -0.82 9.47
CA ASP A 71 -12.50 0.37 8.61
C ASP A 71 -11.63 0.10 7.38
N VAL A 72 -10.55 -0.70 7.54
CA VAL A 72 -9.67 -1.07 6.43
C VAL A 72 -10.41 -1.94 5.42
N ILE A 73 -11.15 -2.93 5.89
CA ILE A 73 -11.92 -3.84 5.03
C ILE A 73 -13.03 -3.06 4.30
N ILE A 74 -13.78 -2.22 5.03
CA ILE A 74 -14.85 -1.39 4.48
C ILE A 74 -14.29 -0.47 3.38
N GLU A 75 -13.16 0.19 3.62
CA GLU A 75 -12.57 1.10 2.64
C GLU A 75 -12.03 0.34 1.41
N VAL A 76 -11.45 -0.85 1.58
CA VAL A 76 -11.02 -1.71 0.46
C VAL A 76 -12.22 -2.10 -0.41
N ILE A 77 -13.35 -2.47 0.20
CA ILE A 77 -14.60 -2.78 -0.51
C ILE A 77 -15.14 -1.54 -1.22
N ALA A 78 -15.23 -0.41 -0.51
CA ALA A 78 -15.76 0.84 -1.04
C ALA A 78 -14.94 1.35 -2.25
N SER A 79 -13.62 1.18 -2.18
CA SER A 79 -12.68 1.50 -3.26
C SER A 79 -12.65 0.46 -4.39
N ARG A 80 -13.36 -0.67 -4.24
CA ARG A 80 -13.31 -1.83 -5.16
C ARG A 80 -11.88 -2.34 -5.41
N SER A 81 -11.04 -2.24 -4.39
CA SER A 81 -9.63 -2.58 -4.48
C SER A 81 -9.45 -4.10 -4.56
N ARG A 82 -8.55 -4.53 -5.45
CA ARG A 82 -8.13 -5.94 -5.64
C ARG A 82 -6.74 -6.22 -5.07
N GLY A 83 -6.13 -5.22 -4.44
CA GLY A 83 -4.92 -5.36 -3.67
C GLY A 83 -4.69 -4.15 -2.77
N ILE A 84 -3.63 -4.21 -1.97
CA ILE A 84 -3.28 -3.15 -1.04
C ILE A 84 -1.76 -2.94 -0.97
N GLY A 85 -1.32 -1.69 -0.89
CA GLY A 85 0.04 -1.34 -0.50
C GLY A 85 0.07 -1.00 0.98
N ILE A 86 0.92 -1.65 1.77
CA ILE A 86 1.12 -1.33 3.18
C ILE A 86 2.41 -0.53 3.32
N THR A 87 2.31 0.66 3.90
CA THR A 87 3.41 1.63 4.07
C THR A 87 3.26 2.31 5.43
N GLY A 88 4.04 3.35 5.71
CA GLY A 88 4.03 4.05 6.98
C GLY A 88 5.16 5.06 7.07
N GLY A 89 5.64 5.28 8.28
CA GLY A 89 7.04 5.56 8.55
C GLY A 89 7.85 4.29 8.29
N GLU A 90 7.79 3.37 9.23
CA GLU A 90 8.32 2.01 9.11
C GLU A 90 7.28 1.01 9.63
N PRO A 91 6.53 0.31 8.76
CA PRO A 91 5.52 -0.66 9.16
C PRO A 91 6.03 -1.78 10.08
N LEU A 92 7.28 -2.22 9.93
CA LEU A 92 7.89 -3.30 10.71
C LEU A 92 8.08 -2.93 12.19
N VAL A 93 8.14 -1.63 12.54
CA VAL A 93 8.11 -1.19 13.96
C VAL A 93 6.83 -1.64 14.66
N ARG A 94 5.75 -1.86 13.90
CA ARG A 94 4.48 -2.41 14.38
C ARG A 94 4.24 -3.83 13.85
N PHE A 95 5.26 -4.68 13.91
CA PHE A 95 5.24 -6.06 13.39
C PHE A 95 3.97 -6.86 13.72
N ASN A 96 3.56 -6.93 14.99
CA ASN A 96 2.36 -7.70 15.38
C ASN A 96 1.07 -7.16 14.73
N LYS A 97 0.96 -5.83 14.62
CA LYS A 97 -0.17 -5.16 13.96
C LYS A 97 -0.15 -5.42 12.46
N LEU A 98 1.03 -5.32 11.83
CA LEU A 98 1.24 -5.64 10.42
C LEU A 98 0.80 -7.08 10.10
N VAL A 99 1.27 -8.06 10.87
CA VAL A 99 0.91 -9.47 10.68
C VAL A 99 -0.59 -9.69 10.87
N LYS A 100 -1.20 -9.06 11.89
CA LYS A 100 -2.64 -9.14 12.13
C LYS A 100 -3.44 -8.61 10.93
N VAL A 101 -3.09 -7.42 10.44
CA VAL A 101 -3.71 -6.83 9.24
C VAL A 101 -3.60 -7.76 8.04
N ILE A 102 -2.40 -8.28 7.74
CA ILE A 102 -2.18 -9.14 6.58
C ILE A 102 -3.05 -10.39 6.68
N LYS A 103 -3.11 -11.03 7.86
CA LYS A 103 -3.92 -12.23 8.08
C LYS A 103 -5.40 -11.95 7.88
N GLU A 104 -5.94 -10.88 8.49
CA GLU A 104 -7.36 -10.54 8.35
C GLU A 104 -7.73 -10.20 6.90
N LEU A 105 -6.86 -9.49 6.17
CA LEU A 105 -7.09 -9.21 4.75
C LEU A 105 -7.10 -10.49 3.90
N LYS A 106 -6.17 -11.42 4.16
CA LYS A 106 -6.13 -12.71 3.45
C LYS A 106 -7.31 -13.60 3.81
N GLU A 107 -7.74 -13.60 5.07
CA GLU A 107 -8.92 -14.34 5.52
C GLU A 107 -10.20 -13.80 4.88
N PHE A 108 -10.34 -12.48 4.77
CA PHE A 108 -11.55 -11.85 4.22
C PHE A 108 -11.60 -11.86 2.68
N PHE A 109 -10.49 -11.54 2.01
CA PHE A 109 -10.45 -11.39 0.54
C PHE A 109 -9.85 -12.59 -0.20
N GLY A 110 -9.28 -13.56 0.52
CA GLY A 110 -8.66 -14.76 -0.01
C GLY A 110 -7.14 -14.68 -0.15
N ASP A 111 -6.50 -15.85 -0.29
CA ASP A 111 -5.04 -15.99 -0.36
C ASP A 111 -4.41 -15.30 -1.58
N GLU A 112 -5.19 -15.07 -2.64
CA GLU A 112 -4.74 -14.37 -3.85
C GLU A 112 -4.83 -12.83 -3.74
N PHE A 113 -5.44 -12.28 -2.68
CA PHE A 113 -5.53 -10.82 -2.51
C PHE A 113 -4.13 -10.21 -2.45
N HIS A 114 -3.80 -9.35 -3.42
CA HIS A 114 -2.42 -8.91 -3.60
C HIS A 114 -2.00 -7.89 -2.52
N ILE A 115 -0.99 -8.23 -1.72
CA ILE A 115 -0.42 -7.34 -0.70
C ILE A 115 1.02 -7.01 -1.08
N HIS A 116 1.35 -5.72 -1.10
CA HIS A 116 2.74 -5.25 -1.24
C HIS A 116 3.13 -4.49 0.02
N LEU A 117 4.20 -4.91 0.69
CA LEU A 117 4.75 -4.21 1.86
C LEU A 117 5.92 -3.32 1.43
N TYR A 118 5.85 -2.03 1.77
CA TYR A 118 6.95 -1.08 1.64
C TYR A 118 7.61 -0.91 3.01
N THR A 119 8.91 -1.21 3.10
CA THR A 119 9.77 -1.13 4.30
C THR A 119 11.18 -0.75 3.87
#